data_AF-A0AAJ2TE27-F1
#
_entry.id   AF-A0AAJ2TE27-F1
#
_cell.length_a   1.000
_cell.length_b   1.000
_cell.length_c   1.000
_cell.angle_alpha   90.00
_cell.angle_beta   90.00
_cell.angle_gamma   90.00
#
_symmetry.space_group_name_H-M   'P 1'
#
loop_
_entity.id
_entity.type
_entity.pdbx_description
1 polymer ?
#
loop_
_entity_poly.entity_id
_entity_poly.type
_entity_poly.pdbx_seq_one_letter_code
_entity_poly.pdbx_strand_id
1 'polypeptide(L)'
;MKKELITLTALMLASSFAAGCGSGTADKETDAPDADKTTPEAESVTSADYIYPTADYGGFEFTFLNIEPEIWANVMIAPEEMSGDLVSDAMFERNSRIEDRYNVVISDSRSE
;
A
#
# COMPACT_ATOMS: atom_id res chain seq x y z
N MET A 1 -28.93 2.56 -41.34
CA MET A 1 -28.78 1.85 -40.04
C MET A 1 -27.32 1.66 -39.59
N LYS A 2 -26.32 1.48 -40.47
CA LYS A 2 -24.90 1.47 -40.04
C LYS A 2 -24.24 2.86 -39.94
N LYS A 3 -24.80 3.88 -40.61
CA LYS A 3 -24.27 5.26 -40.60
C LYS A 3 -24.80 6.09 -39.41
N GLU A 4 -26.02 5.81 -38.96
CA GLU A 4 -26.65 6.41 -37.77
C GLU A 4 -26.04 5.89 -36.46
N LEU A 5 -25.55 4.64 -36.46
CA LEU A 5 -24.94 4.01 -35.28
C LEU A 5 -23.53 4.55 -34.98
N ILE A 6 -22.83 5.05 -36.00
CA ILE A 6 -21.47 5.63 -35.86
C ILE A 6 -21.54 7.03 -35.24
N THR A 7 -22.61 7.78 -35.50
CA THR A 7 -22.77 9.16 -35.02
C THR A 7 -23.07 9.22 -33.51
N LEU A 8 -23.70 8.20 -32.94
CA LEU A 8 -24.06 8.16 -31.51
C LEU A 8 -22.85 7.84 -30.61
N THR A 9 -21.90 7.03 -31.08
CA THR A 9 -20.68 6.67 -30.31
C THR A 9 -19.68 7.84 -30.23
N ALA A 10 -19.66 8.74 -31.22
CA ALA A 10 -18.79 9.91 -31.21
C ALA A 10 -19.20 10.98 -30.17
N LEU A 11 -20.47 10.98 -29.73
CA LEU A 11 -20.98 11.99 -28.79
C LEU A 11 -20.69 11.63 -27.31
N MET A 12 -20.50 10.35 -26.98
CA MET A 12 -20.20 9.91 -25.61
C MET A 12 -18.72 10.10 -25.20
N LEU A 13 -17.80 10.29 -26.14
CA LEU A 13 -16.38 10.52 -25.84
C LEU A 13 -16.05 11.98 -25.46
N ALA A 14 -17.01 12.90 -25.58
CA ALA A 14 -16.78 14.33 -25.35
C ALA A 14 -17.06 14.80 -23.90
N SER A 15 -17.53 13.93 -23.00
CA SER A 15 -17.93 14.30 -21.63
C SER A 15 -16.85 14.06 -20.55
N SER A 16 -15.62 13.68 -20.92
CA SER A 16 -14.59 13.31 -19.93
C SER A 16 -13.62 14.42 -19.54
N PHE A 17 -13.86 15.68 -19.92
CA PHE A 17 -12.95 16.81 -19.66
C PHE A 17 -13.57 17.86 -18.72
N ALA A 18 -13.90 17.46 -17.48
CA ALA A 18 -14.18 18.43 -16.40
C ALA A 18 -14.03 17.80 -15.01
N ALA A 19 -12.79 17.45 -14.62
CA ALA A 19 -12.40 17.34 -13.22
C ALA A 19 -10.91 17.70 -13.08
N GLY A 20 -10.59 18.95 -13.44
CA GLY A 20 -9.31 19.59 -13.18
C GLY A 20 -9.49 20.68 -12.11
N CYS A 21 -8.84 20.45 -10.97
CA CYS A 21 -8.54 21.30 -9.81
C CYS A 21 -8.91 22.81 -9.87
N GLY A 22 -9.60 23.29 -8.84
CA GLY A 22 -9.82 24.71 -8.53
C GLY A 22 -10.02 24.92 -7.04
N SER A 23 -8.97 25.42 -6.38
CA SER A 23 -8.84 25.79 -4.97
C SER A 23 -9.60 27.07 -4.57
N GLY A 24 -10.08 27.13 -3.32
CA GLY A 24 -10.59 28.32 -2.62
C GLY A 24 -12.12 28.31 -2.49
N THR A 25 -12.78 28.48 -1.33
CA THR A 25 -12.47 29.30 -0.15
C THR A 25 -13.40 28.91 1.01
N ALA A 26 -12.86 28.93 2.25
CA ALA A 26 -13.41 29.25 3.59
C ALA A 26 -14.86 28.82 3.98
N ASP A 27 -15.24 28.55 5.22
CA ASP A 27 -14.67 28.74 6.55
C ASP A 27 -15.55 27.90 7.48
N LYS A 28 -14.98 27.21 8.46
CA LYS A 28 -15.66 26.86 9.72
C LYS A 28 -14.62 26.66 10.80
N GLU A 29 -14.25 27.79 11.41
CA GLU A 29 -13.80 27.84 12.79
C GLU A 29 -14.73 27.01 13.67
N THR A 30 -14.14 26.13 14.49
CA THR A 30 -14.71 25.78 15.79
C THR A 30 -13.53 25.73 16.74
N ASP A 31 -13.47 26.77 17.56
CA ASP A 31 -12.39 27.05 18.49
C ASP A 31 -12.64 26.37 19.85
N ALA A 32 -11.53 26.15 20.56
CA ALA A 32 -11.34 25.82 21.98
C ALA A 32 -11.28 24.35 22.47
N PRO A 33 -10.48 24.05 23.53
CA PRO A 33 -9.30 24.76 24.05
C PRO A 33 -8.02 23.91 24.04
N ASP A 34 -6.92 24.63 23.93
CA ASP A 34 -5.54 24.25 24.21
C ASP A 34 -5.43 23.64 25.63
N ALA A 35 -5.01 22.38 25.67
CA ALA A 35 -4.54 21.72 26.88
C ALA A 35 -3.10 21.31 26.61
N ASP A 36 -2.19 22.25 26.83
CA ASP A 36 -0.77 22.01 27.06
C ASP A 36 -0.59 20.99 28.20
N LYS A 37 -0.65 19.71 27.82
CA LYS A 37 -0.05 18.62 28.57
C LYS A 37 1.32 18.40 27.97
N THR A 38 2.29 19.10 28.53
CA THR A 38 3.69 18.68 28.47
C THR A 38 3.79 17.29 29.09
N THR A 39 3.69 16.26 28.24
CA THR A 39 4.09 14.88 28.55
C THR A 39 5.61 14.89 28.74
N PRO A 40 6.15 14.34 29.84
CA PRO A 40 7.59 14.18 29.96
C PRO A 40 8.07 13.30 28.81
N GLU A 41 8.98 13.86 28.02
CA GLU A 41 9.70 13.17 26.94
C GLU A 41 10.36 11.94 27.56
N ALA A 42 9.79 10.76 27.29
CA ALA A 42 10.40 9.51 27.68
C ALA A 42 11.77 9.46 27.01
N GLU A 43 12.83 9.34 27.82
CA GLU A 43 14.20 9.20 27.33
C GLU A 43 14.22 8.07 26.29
N SER A 44 14.38 8.46 25.03
CA SER A 44 14.54 7.55 23.91
C SER A 44 15.78 6.71 24.17
N VAL A 45 15.57 5.45 24.54
CA VAL A 45 16.63 4.44 24.49
C VAL A 45 16.91 4.24 23.00
N THR A 46 17.88 4.99 22.48
CA THR A 46 18.34 4.83 21.10
C THR A 46 18.99 3.46 20.99
N SER A 47 18.20 2.45 20.61
CA SER A 47 18.73 1.16 20.18
C SER A 47 19.65 1.42 18.99
N ALA A 48 20.86 0.86 19.01
CA ALA A 48 21.74 0.90 17.84
C ALA A 48 20.99 0.38 16.60
N ASP A 49 21.22 1.01 15.45
CA ASP A 49 20.61 0.59 14.18
C ASP A 49 20.92 -0.89 13.90
N TYR A 50 19.94 -1.60 13.36
CA TYR A 50 20.11 -2.99 12.97
C TYR A 50 21.09 -3.09 11.79
N ILE A 51 22.19 -3.82 11.99
CA ILE A 51 23.18 -4.08 10.94
C ILE A 51 22.69 -5.24 10.08
N TYR A 52 22.28 -4.95 8.86
CA TYR A 52 21.85 -5.97 7.91
C TYR A 52 23.03 -6.76 7.33
N PRO A 53 22.86 -8.06 7.05
CA PRO A 53 23.88 -8.85 6.36
C PRO A 53 24.05 -8.37 4.90
N THR A 54 25.26 -8.49 4.38
CA THR A 54 25.54 -8.35 2.94
C THR A 54 25.41 -9.72 2.27
N ALA A 55 24.17 -10.19 2.13
CA ALA A 55 23.85 -11.47 1.50
C ALA A 55 23.24 -11.26 0.10
N ASP A 56 23.50 -12.20 -0.80
CA ASP A 56 22.88 -12.32 -2.12
C ASP A 56 22.56 -13.80 -2.33
N TYR A 57 21.29 -14.13 -2.57
CA TYR A 57 20.82 -15.50 -2.71
C TYR A 57 20.52 -15.89 -4.16
N GLY A 58 20.97 -15.11 -5.14
CA GLY A 58 20.99 -15.52 -6.55
C GLY A 58 19.61 -15.70 -7.17
N GLY A 59 18.59 -14.99 -6.69
CA GLY A 59 17.21 -15.10 -7.13
C GLY A 59 16.45 -16.28 -6.52
N PHE A 60 16.92 -16.83 -5.39
CA PHE A 60 16.25 -17.95 -4.72
C PHE A 60 14.83 -17.57 -4.27
N GLU A 61 13.87 -18.47 -4.53
CA GLU A 61 12.48 -18.31 -4.12
C GLU A 61 12.21 -18.94 -2.75
N PHE A 62 11.82 -18.10 -1.79
CA PHE A 62 11.35 -18.51 -0.47
C PHE A 62 9.83 -18.59 -0.47
N THR A 63 9.30 -19.81 -0.56
CA THR A 63 7.85 -20.07 -0.49
C THR A 63 7.39 -20.34 0.94
N PHE A 64 6.46 -19.52 1.42
CA PHE A 64 5.82 -19.69 2.72
C PHE A 64 4.55 -20.54 2.57
N LEU A 65 4.54 -21.73 3.18
CA LEU A 65 3.33 -22.54 3.27
C LEU A 65 2.37 -21.91 4.28
N ASN A 66 1.15 -21.65 3.84
CA ASN A 66 0.11 -21.05 4.66
C ASN A 66 -1.08 -21.99 4.88
N ILE A 67 -1.83 -21.69 5.93
CA ILE A 67 -3.10 -22.33 6.25
C ILE A 67 -4.25 -21.68 5.47
N GLU A 68 -5.42 -22.33 5.47
CA GLU A 68 -6.66 -21.74 4.98
C GLU A 68 -6.98 -20.44 5.78
N PRO A 69 -7.54 -19.39 5.14
CA PRO A 69 -7.92 -18.18 5.84
C PRO A 69 -8.89 -18.46 6.98
N GLU A 70 -8.52 -18.00 8.17
CA GLU A 70 -9.32 -18.07 9.37
C GLU A 70 -9.78 -16.67 9.77
N ILE A 71 -10.96 -16.57 10.38
CA ILE A 71 -11.57 -15.27 10.74
C ILE A 71 -10.68 -14.45 11.70
N TRP A 72 -9.80 -15.14 12.43
CA TRP A 72 -8.90 -14.57 13.43
C TRP A 72 -7.45 -14.42 12.95
N ALA A 73 -7.12 -14.88 11.73
CA ALA A 73 -5.75 -14.88 11.20
C ALA A 73 -5.66 -14.18 9.85
N ASN A 74 -4.69 -13.28 9.71
CA ASN A 74 -4.27 -12.81 8.40
C ASN A 74 -3.28 -13.83 7.82
N VAL A 75 -3.65 -14.43 6.68
CA VAL A 75 -2.84 -15.43 5.97
C VAL A 75 -2.21 -14.85 4.70
N MET A 76 -2.20 -13.53 4.54
CA MET A 76 -1.51 -12.89 3.42
C MET A 76 -0.02 -12.80 3.74
N ILE A 77 0.85 -13.20 2.83
CA ILE A 77 2.32 -13.12 3.03
C ILE A 77 2.98 -12.37 1.88
N ALA A 78 2.63 -12.71 0.64
CA ALA A 78 3.17 -12.11 -0.57
C ALA A 78 2.05 -11.50 -1.43
N PRO A 79 1.54 -10.31 -1.08
CA PRO A 79 0.67 -9.57 -2.00
C PRO A 79 1.42 -9.32 -3.31
N GLU A 80 0.73 -9.49 -4.45
CA GLU A 80 1.36 -9.34 -5.78
C GLU A 80 1.44 -7.88 -6.24
N GLU A 81 0.57 -7.01 -5.71
CA GLU A 81 0.50 -5.60 -6.07
C GLU A 81 -0.05 -4.74 -4.92
N MET A 82 0.11 -3.42 -5.05
CA MET A 82 -0.56 -2.45 -4.17
C MET A 82 -2.06 -2.43 -4.45
N SER A 83 -2.85 -2.58 -3.40
CA SER A 83 -4.33 -2.64 -3.47
C SER A 83 -5.01 -1.41 -2.86
N GLY A 84 -4.26 -0.57 -2.14
CA GLY A 84 -4.78 0.54 -1.35
C GLY A 84 -5.16 0.15 0.08
N ASP A 85 -5.04 -1.13 0.45
CA ASP A 85 -5.15 -1.58 1.83
C ASP A 85 -3.83 -1.33 2.58
N LEU A 86 -3.90 -0.66 3.73
CA LEU A 86 -2.73 -0.24 4.49
C LEU A 86 -1.82 -1.42 4.90
N VAL A 87 -2.40 -2.57 5.26
CA VAL A 87 -1.63 -3.72 5.72
C VAL A 87 -1.00 -4.43 4.53
N SER A 88 -1.78 -4.72 3.49
CA SER A 88 -1.28 -5.36 2.27
C SER A 88 -0.18 -4.54 1.61
N ASP A 89 -0.36 -3.22 1.49
CA ASP A 89 0.60 -2.34 0.83
C ASP A 89 1.92 -2.27 1.64
N ALA A 90 1.83 -2.21 2.96
CA ALA A 90 3.02 -2.28 3.82
C ALA A 90 3.76 -3.63 3.70
N MET A 91 3.03 -4.73 3.51
CA MET A 91 3.61 -6.06 3.26
C MET A 91 4.29 -6.13 1.89
N PHE A 92 3.65 -5.61 0.85
CA PHE A 92 4.21 -5.52 -0.50
C PHE A 92 5.53 -4.73 -0.48
N GLU A 93 5.53 -3.51 0.07
CA GLU A 93 6.75 -2.71 0.16
C GLU A 93 7.85 -3.38 0.98
N ARG A 94 7.49 -4.05 2.08
CA ARG A 94 8.45 -4.80 2.89
C ARG A 94 9.09 -5.90 2.06
N ASN A 95 8.29 -6.68 1.35
CA ASN A 95 8.78 -7.80 0.55
C ASN A 95 9.69 -7.29 -0.56
N SER A 96 9.26 -6.27 -1.33
CA SER A 96 10.09 -5.69 -2.40
C SER A 96 11.45 -5.20 -1.89
N ARG A 97 11.49 -4.52 -0.73
CA ARG A 97 12.76 -4.08 -0.12
C ARG A 97 13.70 -5.23 0.24
N ILE A 98 13.16 -6.39 0.62
CA ILE A 98 13.92 -7.58 1.01
C ILE A 98 14.36 -8.35 -0.24
N GLU A 99 13.47 -8.52 -1.22
CA GLU A 99 13.75 -9.11 -2.53
C GLU A 99 14.88 -8.39 -3.24
N ASP A 100 14.79 -7.05 -3.33
CA ASP A 100 15.82 -6.22 -3.95
C ASP A 100 17.14 -6.28 -3.20
N ARG A 101 17.11 -6.25 -1.87
CA ARG A 101 18.33 -6.23 -1.04
C ARG A 101 19.12 -7.52 -1.14
N TYR A 102 18.43 -8.65 -1.14
CA TYR A 102 19.05 -9.96 -1.01
C TYR A 102 18.98 -10.80 -2.29
N ASN A 103 18.43 -10.27 -3.37
CA ASN A 103 18.21 -10.97 -4.63
C ASN A 103 17.47 -12.29 -4.38
N VAL A 104 16.24 -12.18 -3.87
CA VAL A 104 15.34 -13.30 -3.57
C VAL A 104 13.96 -13.04 -4.15
N VAL A 105 13.13 -14.08 -4.19
CA VAL A 105 11.69 -13.98 -4.44
C VAL A 105 10.95 -14.48 -3.20
N ILE A 106 9.93 -13.77 -2.75
CA ILE A 106 9.04 -14.16 -1.66
C ILE A 106 7.71 -14.56 -2.27
N SER A 107 7.29 -15.80 -2.03
CA SER A 107 5.99 -16.31 -2.48
C SER A 107 5.26 -17.02 -1.34
N ASP A 108 3.97 -17.25 -1.51
CA ASP A 108 3.21 -18.12 -0.61
C ASP A 108 2.38 -19.15 -1.37
N SER A 109 2.15 -20.28 -0.69
CA SER A 109 1.33 -21.37 -1.19
C SER A 109 0.39 -21.85 -0.10
N ARG A 110 -0.71 -22.49 -0.48
CA ARG A 110 -1.71 -23.00 0.46
C ARG A 110 -1.59 -24.52 0.55
N SER A 111 -1.74 -25.06 1.75
CA SER A 111 -1.92 -26.50 1.90
C SER A 111 -3.22 -26.93 1.22
N GLU A 112 -3.16 -27.94 0.35
CA GLU A 112 -4.34 -28.59 -0.24
C GLU A 112 -5.26 -29.23 0.82
#